data_AF-I2N0P8-F1
#
_entry.id   AF-I2N0P8-F1
#
_cell.length_a   1.000
_cell.length_b   1.000
_cell.length_c   1.000
_cell.angle_alpha   90.00
_cell.angle_beta   90.00
_cell.angle_gamma   90.00
#
_symmetry.space_group_name_H-M   'P 1'
#
loop_
_entity.id
_entity.type
_entity.pdbx_description
1 polymer ?
#
loop_
_entity_poly.entity_id
_entity_poly.type
_entity_poly.pdbx_seq_one_letter_code
_entity_poly.pdbx_strand_id
1 'polypeptide(L)'
;MDDADPLEQALHTARALILADLAARDVADAGVVSLVEESVTHRRWWVEQWPEGVAYVTGLVAQDVQDALLERHGRWPLCPVCDAGDPHSLDVEPELGTDPHWVCGKAGVVVARVGALGGGTPAVDSAADSEPDEGTGGGAGGGLWGGTGAPGA
;
A
#
# COMPACT_ATOMS: atom_id res chain seq x y z
N MET A 1 -2.57 6.90 -24.83
CA MET A 1 -2.27 7.11 -23.41
C MET A 1 -1.53 5.86 -23.00
N ASP A 2 -0.32 6.01 -22.48
CA ASP A 2 0.48 4.88 -22.01
C ASP A 2 -0.29 4.21 -20.87
N ASP A 3 -0.97 3.11 -21.19
CA ASP A 3 -1.29 2.11 -20.18
C ASP A 3 0.07 1.53 -19.77
N ALA A 4 0.67 2.11 -18.72
CA ALA A 4 1.93 1.62 -18.21
C ALA A 4 1.77 0.13 -17.90
N ASP A 5 2.70 -0.69 -18.39
CA ASP A 5 2.76 -2.12 -18.13
C ASP A 5 2.57 -2.35 -16.60
N PRO A 6 1.58 -3.15 -16.17
CA PRO A 6 1.32 -3.41 -14.75
C PRO A 6 2.56 -3.84 -13.97
N LEU A 7 3.51 -4.55 -14.61
CA LEU A 7 4.78 -4.90 -13.99
C LEU A 7 5.65 -3.67 -13.74
N GLU A 8 5.81 -2.78 -14.73
CA GLU A 8 6.55 -1.53 -14.58
C GLU A 8 5.98 -0.66 -13.46
N GLN A 9 4.65 -0.55 -13.41
CA GLN A 9 3.97 0.20 -12.37
C GLN A 9 4.22 -0.40 -10.98
N ALA A 10 4.15 -1.73 -10.85
CA ALA A 10 4.43 -2.42 -9.58
C ALA A 10 5.91 -2.23 -9.16
N LEU A 11 6.86 -2.39 -10.08
CA LEU A 11 8.28 -2.19 -9.81
C LEU A 11 8.61 -0.75 -9.42
N HIS A 12 8.02 0.23 -10.10
CA HIS A 12 8.17 1.65 -9.76
C HIS A 12 7.55 1.98 -8.39
N THR A 13 6.39 1.41 -8.08
CA THR A 13 5.75 1.56 -6.78
C THR A 13 6.61 0.97 -5.67
N ALA A 14 7.09 -0.27 -5.85
CA ALA A 14 7.99 -0.92 -4.91
C ALA A 14 9.26 -0.08 -4.67
N ARG A 15 9.94 0.37 -5.74
CA ARG A 15 11.11 1.25 -5.65
C ARG A 15 10.81 2.49 -4.81
N ALA A 16 9.71 3.21 -5.11
CA ALA A 16 9.35 4.43 -4.41
C ALA A 16 9.09 4.20 -2.91
N LEU A 17 8.36 3.14 -2.56
CA LEU A 17 8.04 2.80 -1.17
C LEU A 17 9.32 2.43 -0.39
N ILE A 18 10.20 1.61 -0.96
CA ILE A 18 11.44 1.23 -0.27
C ILE A 18 12.37 2.43 -0.08
N LEU A 19 12.49 3.30 -1.09
CA LEU A 19 13.26 4.54 -0.93
C LEU A 19 12.69 5.46 0.15
N ALA A 20 11.36 5.52 0.30
CA ALA A 20 10.74 6.29 1.38
C ALA A 20 11.10 5.75 2.78
N ASP A 21 11.10 4.43 2.94
CA ASP A 21 11.49 3.78 4.19
C ASP A 21 12.99 3.93 4.51
N LEU A 22 13.83 3.78 3.49
CA LEU A 22 15.28 3.99 3.63
C LEU A 22 15.58 5.44 4.04
N ALA A 23 14.91 6.42 3.43
CA ALA A 23 15.04 7.83 3.79
C ALA A 23 14.54 8.11 5.21
N ALA A 24 13.42 7.50 5.61
CA ALA A 24 12.87 7.62 6.96
C ALA A 24 13.81 7.07 8.06
N ARG A 25 14.75 6.19 7.68
CA ARG A 25 15.73 5.57 8.58
C ARG A 25 17.16 6.05 8.33
N ASP A 26 17.34 7.12 7.55
CA ASP A 26 18.63 7.76 7.26
C ASP A 26 19.68 6.82 6.65
N VAL A 27 19.25 5.92 5.77
CA VAL A 27 20.13 4.96 5.06
C VAL A 27 20.00 5.03 3.54
N ALA A 28 19.50 6.15 2.99
CA ALA A 28 19.28 6.33 1.55
C ALA A 28 20.49 6.92 0.81
N ASP A 29 21.70 6.42 1.06
CA ASP A 29 22.89 6.82 0.28
C ASP A 29 22.95 6.12 -1.08
N ALA A 30 23.82 6.59 -1.98
CA ALA A 30 23.90 6.09 -3.35
C ALA A 30 24.25 4.59 -3.45
N GLY A 31 25.04 4.06 -2.51
CA GLY A 31 25.36 2.64 -2.45
C GLY A 31 24.11 1.80 -2.12
N VAL A 32 23.31 2.27 -1.17
CA VAL A 32 22.05 1.62 -0.80
C VAL A 32 21.00 1.72 -1.90
N VAL A 33 20.87 2.88 -2.56
CA VAL A 33 19.98 3.03 -3.73
C VAL A 33 20.35 2.02 -4.83
N SER A 34 21.64 1.75 -5.03
CA SER A 34 22.08 0.74 -5.99
C SER A 34 21.60 -0.68 -5.64
N LEU A 35 21.51 -1.01 -4.33
CA LEU A 35 20.94 -2.28 -3.88
C LEU A 35 19.45 -2.38 -4.24
N VAL A 36 18.70 -1.29 -4.06
CA VAL A 36 17.28 -1.24 -4.44
C VAL A 36 17.10 -1.51 -5.94
N GLU A 37 17.94 -0.90 -6.78
CA GLU A 37 17.86 -1.12 -8.23
C GLU A 37 18.24 -2.55 -8.64
N GLU A 38 19.19 -3.18 -7.93
CA GLU A 38 19.52 -4.60 -8.11
C GLU A 38 18.33 -5.49 -7.75
N SER A 39 17.68 -5.26 -6.60
CA SER A 39 16.48 -5.99 -6.18
C SER A 39 15.33 -5.83 -7.18
N VAL A 40 15.07 -4.60 -7.65
CA VAL A 40 14.03 -4.32 -8.66
C VAL A 40 14.33 -5.05 -9.98
N THR A 41 15.60 -5.06 -10.43
CA THR A 41 16.03 -5.77 -11.64
C THR A 41 15.84 -7.27 -11.49
N HIS A 42 16.21 -7.83 -10.33
CA HIS A 42 16.01 -9.24 -10.04
C HIS A 42 14.53 -9.62 -10.01
N ARG A 43 13.67 -8.78 -9.39
CA ARG A 43 12.22 -9.06 -9.32
C ARG A 43 11.52 -8.93 -10.67
N ARG A 44 11.96 -8.05 -11.56
CA ARG A 44 11.48 -8.04 -12.95
C ARG A 44 11.65 -9.41 -13.59
N TRP A 45 12.88 -9.93 -13.59
CA TRP A 45 13.18 -11.21 -14.20
C TRP A 45 12.37 -12.34 -13.57
N TRP A 46 12.20 -12.32 -12.24
CA TRP A 46 11.39 -13.32 -11.53
C TRP A 46 9.92 -13.30 -11.95
N VAL A 47 9.31 -12.11 -12.08
CA VAL A 47 7.91 -11.98 -12.55
C VAL A 47 7.76 -12.37 -14.02
N GLU A 48 8.77 -12.15 -14.86
CA GLU A 48 8.76 -12.66 -16.24
C GLU A 48 8.63 -14.19 -16.29
N GLN A 49 9.11 -14.90 -15.25
CA GLN A 49 8.92 -16.35 -15.12
C GLN A 49 7.57 -16.71 -14.47
N TRP A 50 7.01 -15.83 -13.65
CA TRP A 50 5.74 -16.03 -12.96
C TRP A 50 4.91 -14.72 -12.88
N PRO A 51 4.08 -14.42 -13.90
CA PRO A 51 3.38 -13.14 -14.02
C PRO A 51 2.41 -12.82 -12.88
N GLU A 52 1.79 -13.82 -12.26
CA GLU A 52 0.92 -13.62 -11.10
C GLU A 52 1.68 -13.05 -9.90
N GLY A 53 3.01 -13.19 -9.90
CA GLY A 53 3.92 -12.65 -8.90
C GLY A 53 3.97 -11.12 -8.83
N VAL A 54 3.41 -10.38 -9.80
CA VAL A 54 3.35 -8.90 -9.80
C VAL A 54 2.81 -8.37 -8.46
N ALA A 55 1.79 -9.03 -7.90
CA ALA A 55 1.13 -8.60 -6.67
C ALA A 55 2.02 -8.65 -5.42
N TYR A 56 3.15 -9.36 -5.48
CA TYR A 56 4.05 -9.61 -4.34
C TYR A 56 5.36 -8.81 -4.41
N VAL A 57 5.60 -8.11 -5.52
CA VAL A 57 6.88 -7.43 -5.80
C VAL A 57 7.29 -6.49 -4.68
N THR A 58 6.37 -5.69 -4.12
CA THR A 58 6.70 -4.75 -3.02
C THR A 58 7.29 -5.46 -1.81
N GLY A 59 6.68 -6.57 -1.37
CA GLY A 59 7.16 -7.33 -0.21
C GLY A 59 8.48 -8.04 -0.48
N LEU A 60 8.67 -8.56 -1.70
CA LEU A 60 9.90 -9.24 -2.09
C LEU A 60 11.07 -8.28 -2.28
N VAL A 61 10.85 -7.08 -2.86
CA VAL A 61 11.90 -6.05 -2.94
C VAL A 61 12.30 -5.59 -1.54
N ALA A 62 11.36 -5.44 -0.61
CA ALA A 62 11.66 -5.12 0.78
C ALA A 62 12.61 -6.14 1.41
N GLN A 63 12.29 -7.44 1.26
CA GLN A 63 13.12 -8.55 1.76
C GLN A 63 14.50 -8.60 1.10
N ASP A 64 14.56 -8.52 -0.23
CA ASP A 64 15.84 -8.52 -0.97
C ASP A 64 16.77 -7.37 -0.50
N VAL A 65 16.19 -6.18 -0.21
CA VAL A 65 16.95 -5.03 0.30
C VAL A 65 17.39 -5.25 1.75
N GLN A 66 16.56 -5.86 2.60
CA GLN A 66 16.98 -6.25 3.95
C GLN A 66 18.17 -7.20 3.92
N ASP A 67 18.11 -8.22 3.07
CA ASP A 67 19.17 -9.21 2.93
C ASP A 67 20.46 -8.56 2.44
N ALA A 68 20.37 -7.71 1.41
CA ALA A 68 21.52 -6.99 0.87
C ALA A 68 22.14 -6.01 1.89
N LEU A 69 21.31 -5.34 2.69
CA LEU A 69 21.77 -4.45 3.76
C LEU A 69 22.39 -5.21 4.92
N LEU A 70 21.85 -6.38 5.29
CA LEU A 70 22.39 -7.19 6.38
C LEU A 70 23.87 -7.52 6.18
N GLU A 71 24.26 -7.83 4.94
CA GLU A 71 25.64 -8.14 4.59
C GLU A 71 26.57 -6.92 4.61
N ARG A 72 26.07 -5.71 4.30
CA ARG A 72 26.92 -4.53 4.01
C ARG A 72 26.81 -3.40 5.04
N HIS A 73 25.64 -3.20 5.62
CA HIS A 73 25.28 -2.10 6.52
C HIS A 73 24.77 -2.58 7.90
N GLY A 74 24.41 -3.86 8.01
CA GLY A 74 23.85 -4.46 9.22
C GLY A 74 22.32 -4.47 9.19
N ARG A 75 21.71 -4.71 10.36
CA ARG A 75 20.26 -4.93 10.48
C ARG A 75 19.47 -3.67 10.10
N TRP A 76 18.50 -3.85 9.22
CA TRP A 76 17.58 -2.79 8.82
C TRP A 76 16.20 -3.38 8.47
N PRO A 77 15.09 -2.63 8.70
CA PRO A 77 15.01 -1.45 9.55
C PRO A 77 15.01 -1.87 11.02
N LEU A 78 15.71 -1.12 11.88
CA LEU A 78 15.70 -1.42 13.32
C LEU A 78 14.31 -1.19 13.92
N CYS A 79 13.90 -2.13 14.77
CA CYS A 79 12.61 -2.10 15.44
C CYS A 79 12.52 -0.94 16.45
N PRO A 80 11.58 0.02 16.27
CA PRO A 80 11.39 1.10 17.23
C PRO A 80 10.66 0.67 18.51
N VAL A 81 9.99 -0.49 18.50
CA VAL A 81 9.20 -1.00 19.64
C VAL A 81 10.10 -1.58 20.73
N CYS A 82 11.27 -2.10 20.36
CA CYS A 82 12.15 -2.86 21.26
C CYS A 82 13.54 -2.23 21.46
N ASP A 83 13.70 -0.93 21.17
CA ASP A 83 15.03 -0.29 21.09
C ASP A 83 15.86 -0.40 22.39
N ALA A 84 15.20 -0.47 23.55
CA ALA A 84 15.84 -0.25 24.84
C ALA A 84 16.60 -1.47 25.41
N GLY A 85 16.78 -2.56 24.67
CA GLY A 85 17.52 -3.71 25.22
C GLY A 85 17.95 -4.81 24.27
N ASP A 86 17.41 -4.89 23.06
CA ASP A 86 17.76 -5.94 22.08
C ASP A 86 17.43 -5.48 20.65
N PRO A 87 18.29 -4.64 20.04
CA PRO A 87 18.06 -4.12 18.69
C PRO A 87 18.01 -5.25 17.66
N HIS A 88 16.88 -5.36 16.96
CA HIS A 88 16.64 -6.32 15.90
C HIS A 88 15.99 -5.64 14.69
N SER A 89 16.08 -6.28 13.52
CA SER A 89 15.36 -5.87 12.33
C SER A 89 13.87 -6.17 12.47
N LEU A 90 13.02 -5.33 11.88
CA LEU A 90 11.65 -5.72 11.58
C LEU A 90 11.63 -6.80 10.51
N ASP A 91 10.57 -7.60 10.46
CA ASP A 91 10.32 -8.58 9.41
C ASP A 91 9.28 -8.02 8.42
N VAL A 92 9.24 -8.55 7.20
CA VAL A 92 8.18 -8.27 6.23
C VAL A 92 7.13 -9.36 6.33
N GLU A 93 5.89 -8.99 6.65
CA GLU A 93 4.75 -9.92 6.64
C GLU A 93 3.62 -9.42 5.75
N PRO A 94 2.92 -10.31 5.01
CA PRO A 94 3.26 -11.74 4.85
C PRO A 94 4.59 -11.94 4.12
N GLU A 95 5.36 -12.98 4.48
CA GLU A 95 6.62 -13.36 3.80
C GLU A 95 6.43 -13.46 2.27
N LEU A 96 5.30 -14.01 1.83
CA LEU A 96 4.85 -13.95 0.44
C LEU A 96 3.34 -13.66 0.40
N GLY A 97 2.98 -12.43 0.05
CA GLY A 97 1.59 -12.03 -0.13
C GLY A 97 1.42 -10.55 -0.45
N THR A 98 0.16 -10.15 -0.64
CA THR A 98 -0.21 -8.75 -0.88
C THR A 98 -0.22 -7.94 0.42
N ASP A 99 -0.16 -6.62 0.29
CA ASP A 99 -0.22 -5.68 1.42
C ASP A 99 0.90 -5.92 2.47
N PRO A 100 2.18 -5.80 2.06
CA PRO A 100 3.30 -6.09 2.95
C PRO A 100 3.46 -5.02 4.04
N HIS A 101 3.79 -5.50 5.24
CA HIS A 101 3.97 -4.69 6.43
C HIS A 101 5.29 -5.01 7.13
N TRP A 102 5.89 -3.98 7.72
CA TRP A 102 6.94 -4.13 8.70
C TRP A 102 6.35 -4.56 10.03
N VAL A 103 6.78 -5.70 10.54
CA VAL A 103 6.32 -6.25 11.81
C VAL A 103 7.49 -6.44 12.78
N CYS A 104 7.20 -6.33 14.07
CA CYS A 104 8.13 -6.79 15.10
C CYS A 104 7.73 -8.22 15.47
N GLY A 105 8.45 -9.23 14.96
CA GLY A 105 8.19 -10.63 15.29
C GLY A 105 8.26 -10.93 16.79
N LYS A 106 9.13 -10.23 17.52
CA LYS A 106 9.28 -10.38 18.98
C LYS A 106 8.06 -9.91 19.77
N ALA A 107 7.48 -8.78 19.38
CA ALA A 107 6.33 -8.19 20.06
C ALA A 107 4.98 -8.64 19.46
N GLY A 108 4.99 -9.25 18.28
CA GLY A 108 3.78 -9.68 17.56
C GLY A 108 2.92 -8.50 17.10
N VAL A 109 3.53 -7.37 16.75
CA VAL A 109 2.82 -6.15 16.34
C VAL A 109 3.24 -5.69 14.95
N VAL A 110 2.27 -5.18 14.19
CA VAL A 110 2.51 -4.42 12.97
C VAL A 110 3.06 -3.04 13.36
N VAL A 111 4.19 -2.66 12.77
CA VAL A 111 4.82 -1.36 13.00
C VAL A 111 4.35 -0.35 11.96
N ALA A 112 4.37 -0.72 10.67
CA ALA A 112 3.94 0.14 9.57
C ALA A 112 3.71 -0.67 8.29
N ARG A 113 2.96 -0.12 7.33
CA ARG A 113 3.00 -0.58 5.93
C ARG A 113 4.41 -0.36 5.36
N VAL A 114 4.81 -1.17 4.39
CA VAL A 114 6.00 -0.86 3.58
C VAL A 114 5.80 0.50 2.89
N GLY A 115 6.79 1.37 3.01
CA GLY A 115 6.82 2.78 2.58
C GLY A 115 6.33 3.80 3.60
N ALA A 116 5.91 3.37 4.79
CA ALA A 116 5.30 4.23 5.80
C ALA A 116 6.12 4.42 7.09
N LEU A 117 7.40 4.00 7.14
CA LEU A 117 8.21 4.09 8.36
C LEU A 117 8.46 5.53 8.83
N GLY A 118 8.31 6.53 7.95
CA GLY A 118 8.42 7.95 8.27
C GLY A 118 7.16 8.55 8.92
N GLY A 119 6.13 7.75 9.21
CA GLY A 119 4.87 8.24 9.78
C GLY A 119 3.94 8.91 8.75
N GLY A 120 4.30 8.86 7.47
CA GLY A 120 3.42 9.25 6.37
C GLY A 120 2.38 8.17 6.13
N THR A 121 1.10 8.54 6.09
CA THR A 121 0.03 7.64 5.66
C THR A 121 0.19 7.40 4.16
N PRO A 122 0.41 6.17 3.64
CA PRO A 122 0.14 5.92 2.25
C PRO A 122 -1.39 5.81 2.12
N ALA A 123 -2.02 6.95 1.86
CA ALA A 123 -3.38 6.96 1.35
C ALA A 123 -3.35 6.31 -0.04
N VAL A 124 -3.97 5.13 -0.19
CA VAL A 124 -5.06 4.87 -1.14
C VAL A 124 -5.55 3.42 -1.00
N ASP A 125 -6.37 3.15 0.01
CA ASP A 125 -7.29 2.01 -0.03
C ASP A 125 -8.58 2.45 0.69
N SER A 126 -9.39 3.30 0.04
CA SER A 126 -10.80 3.44 0.40
C SER A 126 -11.63 2.82 -0.70
N ALA A 127 -11.75 1.50 -0.65
CA ALA A 127 -12.97 0.87 -1.10
C ALA A 127 -14.09 1.29 -0.14
N ALA A 128 -14.86 2.29 -0.55
CA ALA A 128 -16.19 2.58 -0.03
C ALA A 128 -16.98 3.28 -1.14
N ASP A 129 -17.33 2.53 -2.19
CA ASP A 129 -18.58 2.78 -2.89
C ASP A 129 -19.71 2.55 -1.89
N SER A 130 -20.08 3.61 -1.18
CA SER A 130 -21.43 3.74 -0.64
C SER A 130 -22.26 4.34 -1.76
N GLU A 131 -23.03 3.49 -2.44
CA GLU A 131 -24.08 3.95 -3.35
C GLU A 131 -25.03 4.89 -2.56
N PRO A 132 -25.37 6.08 -3.09
CA PRO A 132 -26.43 6.88 -2.51
C PRO A 132 -27.79 6.26 -2.84
N ASP A 133 -28.57 6.03 -1.78
CA ASP A 133 -29.99 5.70 -1.77
C ASP A 133 -30.80 6.63 -2.70
N GLU A 134 -31.35 6.09 -3.80
CA GLU A 134 -32.36 6.76 -4.63
C GLU A 134 -33.70 6.84 -3.88
N GLY A 135 -33.76 7.73 -2.90
CA GLY A 135 -34.99 8.20 -2.29
C GLY A 135 -35.81 9.00 -3.31
N THR A 136 -36.74 8.33 -3.99
CA THR A 136 -37.73 8.98 -4.87
C THR A 136 -38.51 10.05 -4.12
N GLY A 137 -38.33 11.30 -4.54
CA GLY A 137 -38.98 12.48 -3.99
C GLY A 137 -40.50 12.51 -4.23
N GLY A 138 -41.27 12.51 -3.14
CA GLY A 138 -42.66 12.95 -3.15
C GLY A 138 -42.71 14.48 -3.10
N GLY A 139 -42.97 15.10 -4.25
CA GLY A 139 -43.12 16.56 -4.38
C GLY A 139 -44.42 16.93 -5.08
N ALA A 140 -45.33 17.52 -4.32
CA ALA A 140 -46.67 17.92 -4.74
C ALA A 140 -46.69 19.07 -5.77
N GLY A 141 -47.60 18.97 -6.73
CA GLY A 141 -48.13 20.06 -7.57
C GLY A 141 -49.36 19.51 -8.27
N GLY A 142 -50.58 19.97 -8.03
CA GLY A 142 -51.04 21.34 -8.24
C GLY A 142 -51.93 21.34 -9.48
N GLY A 143 -53.24 21.10 -9.30
CA GLY A 143 -54.22 21.07 -10.40
C GLY A 143 -55.62 21.46 -9.94
N LEU A 144 -55.90 22.77 -9.98
CA LEU A 144 -57.22 23.40 -9.78
C LEU A 144 -58.04 23.41 -11.08
N TRP A 145 -59.03 22.54 -11.26
CA TRP A 145 -60.18 22.71 -12.19
C TRP A 145 -61.31 21.84 -11.57
N GLY A 146 -62.47 22.30 -11.08
CA GLY A 146 -63.42 23.29 -11.57
C GLY A 146 -64.60 22.56 -12.25
N GLY A 147 -65.79 22.48 -11.61
CA GLY A 147 -67.04 22.02 -12.26
C GLY A 147 -67.94 21.14 -11.37
N THR A 148 -68.91 21.66 -10.59
CA THR A 148 -70.32 22.04 -10.90
C THR A 148 -71.36 20.94 -10.69
N GLY A 149 -72.29 21.20 -9.74
CA GLY A 149 -73.70 20.76 -9.69
C GLY A 149 -73.95 19.31 -9.26
N ALA A 150 -74.96 18.93 -8.46
CA ALA A 150 -76.17 19.59 -7.97
C ALA A 150 -76.69 18.83 -6.71
N PRO A 151 -77.61 19.40 -5.90
CA PRO A 151 -78.22 18.69 -4.76
C PRO A 151 -79.61 18.13 -5.11
N GLY A 152 -80.04 17.07 -4.42
CA GLY A 152 -81.45 16.67 -4.45
C GLY A 152 -81.77 15.39 -3.70
N ALA A 153 -82.30 15.57 -2.48
CA ALA A 153 -83.22 14.74 -1.69
C ALA A 153 -82.83 13.29 -1.35
#